data_AF-A0A954YN42-F1
#
_entry.id   AF-A0A954YN42-F1
#
_cell.length_a   1.000
_cell.length_b   1.000
_cell.length_c   1.000
_cell.angle_alpha   90.00
_cell.angle_beta   90.00
_cell.angle_gamma   90.00
#
_symmetry.space_group_name_H-M   'P 1'
#
loop_
_entity.id
_entity.type
_entity.pdbx_description
1 polymer ?
#
loop_
_entity_poly.entity_id
_entity_poly.type
_entity_poly.pdbx_seq_one_letter_code
_entity_poly.pdbx_strand_id
1 'polypeptide(L)'
;MQRLSPICALIVATVSMLGASFAHAADPAFVGILALAVDEEVSRSLELSADVRHKLTELIDQREDAALELALSIKDLPEPERQQRLAPFRDESERLGLALLTTQQQQKLKQTQIARRGMAG
;
A
#
# COMPACT_ATOMS: atom_id res chain seq x y z
N MET A 1 -53.92 -20.12 -37.99
CA MET A 1 -53.63 -21.33 -37.18
C MET A 1 -52.18 -21.71 -37.45
N GLN A 2 -51.25 -21.37 -36.54
CA GLN A 2 -50.52 -22.31 -35.67
C GLN A 2 -49.54 -23.23 -36.47
N ARG A 3 -48.22 -23.29 -36.25
CA ARG A 3 -47.44 -23.12 -35.01
C ARG A 3 -45.97 -22.69 -35.23
N LEU A 4 -45.46 -22.09 -34.16
CA LEU A 4 -44.09 -21.72 -33.82
C LEU A 4 -43.08 -22.88 -33.91
N SER A 5 -41.81 -22.51 -34.14
CA SER A 5 -40.69 -23.18 -33.50
C SER A 5 -39.65 -22.13 -33.04
N PRO A 6 -39.20 -22.13 -31.77
CA PRO A 6 -38.21 -21.22 -31.23
C PRO A 6 -36.84 -21.91 -31.14
N ILE A 7 -35.80 -21.34 -31.75
CA ILE A 7 -34.41 -21.77 -31.52
C ILE A 7 -33.57 -20.56 -31.13
N CYS A 8 -33.29 -20.54 -29.84
CA CYS A 8 -32.17 -19.95 -29.12
C CYS A 8 -31.01 -19.43 -30.00
N ALA A 9 -30.77 -18.12 -29.93
CA ALA A 9 -29.44 -17.55 -30.11
C ALA A 9 -29.14 -16.64 -28.91
N LEU A 10 -28.32 -17.20 -28.03
CA LEU A 10 -27.68 -16.65 -26.85
C LEU A 10 -26.50 -15.73 -27.28
N ILE A 11 -25.95 -14.97 -26.32
CA ILE A 11 -24.62 -14.31 -26.29
C ILE A 11 -24.62 -12.92 -27.01
N VAL A 12 -24.24 -11.78 -26.43
CA VAL A 12 -23.03 -11.44 -25.66
C VAL A 12 -23.30 -10.29 -24.68
N ALA A 13 -22.92 -10.49 -23.42
CA ALA A 13 -22.78 -9.46 -22.40
C ALA A 13 -21.61 -8.52 -22.74
N THR A 14 -21.87 -7.22 -22.88
CA THR A 14 -20.80 -6.21 -22.99
C THR A 14 -20.25 -5.89 -21.61
N VAL A 15 -19.06 -6.44 -21.39
CA VAL A 15 -18.02 -6.11 -20.42
C VAL A 15 -17.92 -4.61 -20.14
N SER A 16 -18.11 -4.21 -18.88
CA SER A 16 -17.55 -2.97 -18.33
C SER A 16 -16.64 -3.34 -17.16
N MET A 17 -15.48 -3.87 -17.51
CA MET A 17 -14.39 -4.20 -16.60
C MET A 17 -13.25 -3.21 -16.88
N LEU A 18 -13.28 -2.01 -16.30
CA LEU A 18 -12.12 -1.12 -16.26
C LEU A 18 -12.14 -0.31 -14.98
N GLY A 19 -11.24 -0.67 -14.07
CA GLY A 19 -11.03 0.01 -12.79
C GLY A 19 -10.39 -0.86 -11.72
N ALA A 20 -9.62 -1.90 -12.07
CA ALA A 20 -8.70 -2.50 -11.12
C ALA A 20 -7.51 -1.55 -10.99
N SER A 21 -7.62 -0.57 -10.10
CA SER A 21 -6.44 0.13 -9.60
C SER A 21 -5.55 -0.92 -8.96
N PHE A 22 -4.43 -1.25 -9.62
CA PHE A 22 -3.39 -2.05 -9.00
C PHE A 22 -2.94 -1.25 -7.77
N ALA A 23 -3.38 -1.68 -6.59
CA ALA A 23 -2.85 -1.17 -5.34
C ALA A 23 -1.38 -1.56 -5.32
N HIS A 24 -0.52 -0.59 -5.60
CA HIS A 24 0.92 -0.75 -5.43
C HIS A 24 1.16 -1.02 -3.94
N ALA A 25 1.64 -2.21 -3.63
CA ALA A 25 1.90 -2.59 -2.25
C ALA A 25 3.24 -1.98 -1.83
N ALA A 26 3.16 -0.93 -1.02
CA ALA A 26 4.32 -0.27 -0.46
C ALA A 26 5.20 -1.26 0.33
N ASP A 27 6.52 -1.26 0.09
CA ASP A 27 7.47 -2.17 0.71
C ASP A 27 7.81 -1.73 2.14
N PRO A 28 7.41 -2.50 3.18
CA PRO A 28 7.69 -2.15 4.57
C PRO A 28 9.19 -2.08 4.90
N ALA A 29 10.08 -2.67 4.08
CA ALA A 29 11.52 -2.56 4.28
C ALA A 29 12.03 -1.12 4.09
N PHE A 30 11.41 -0.34 3.20
CA PHE A 30 11.83 1.02 2.85
C PHE A 30 10.99 2.12 3.49
N VAL A 31 9.70 1.87 3.71
CA VAL A 31 8.75 2.87 4.22
C VAL A 31 8.09 2.49 5.55
N GLY A 32 8.38 1.29 6.06
CA GLY A 32 8.00 0.88 7.40
C GLY A 32 6.49 0.92 7.66
N ILE A 33 6.06 1.60 8.73
CA ILE A 33 4.65 1.70 9.10
C ILE A 33 3.78 2.42 8.05
N LEU A 34 4.37 3.22 7.17
CA LEU A 34 3.63 3.90 6.10
C LEU A 34 3.00 2.92 5.11
N ALA A 35 3.58 1.72 4.96
CA ALA A 35 2.99 0.67 4.14
C ALA A 35 1.57 0.28 4.61
N LEU A 36 1.29 0.44 5.91
CA LEU A 36 -0.06 0.26 6.44
C LEU A 36 -0.95 1.48 6.17
N ALA A 37 -0.41 2.70 6.16
CA ALA A 37 -1.21 3.91 6.03
C ALA A 37 -1.89 4.05 4.66
N VAL A 38 -1.30 3.45 3.61
CA VAL A 38 -1.85 3.44 2.24
C VAL A 38 -2.71 2.22 1.91
N ASP A 39 -2.79 1.25 2.82
CA ASP A 39 -3.79 0.18 2.73
C ASP A 39 -5.20 0.79 2.73
N GLU A 40 -6.09 0.27 1.89
CA GLU A 40 -7.40 0.91 1.68
C GLU A 40 -8.25 0.91 2.96
N GLU A 41 -8.24 -0.19 3.71
CA GLU A 41 -8.97 -0.29 4.98
C GLU A 41 -8.39 0.68 6.03
N VAL A 42 -7.07 0.69 6.18
CA VAL A 42 -6.39 1.52 7.19
C VAL A 42 -6.51 3.00 6.83
N SER A 43 -6.32 3.39 5.57
CA SER A 43 -6.44 4.79 5.13
C SER A 43 -7.85 5.34 5.40
N ARG A 44 -8.90 4.55 5.18
CA ARG A 44 -10.28 4.90 5.55
C ARG A 44 -10.44 5.00 7.06
N SER A 45 -9.90 4.04 7.82
CA SER A 45 -9.95 4.06 9.29
C SER A 45 -9.22 5.29 9.85
N LEU A 46 -8.11 5.70 9.25
CA LEU A 46 -7.38 6.93 9.62
C LEU A 46 -8.07 8.22 9.15
N GLU A 47 -9.17 8.10 8.42
CA GLU A 47 -9.91 9.24 7.87
C GLU A 47 -8.99 10.18 7.06
N LEU A 48 -8.09 9.59 6.27
CA LEU A 48 -7.18 10.37 5.42
C LEU A 48 -7.97 11.12 4.36
N SER A 49 -7.73 12.43 4.24
CA SER A 49 -8.25 13.18 3.10
C SER A 49 -7.62 12.68 1.80
N ALA A 50 -8.30 12.95 0.68
CA ALA A 50 -7.78 12.59 -0.64
C ALA A 50 -6.40 13.21 -0.88
N ASP A 51 -6.18 14.46 -0.44
CA ASP A 51 -4.90 15.16 -0.56
C ASP A 51 -3.80 14.51 0.27
N VAL A 52 -4.07 14.15 1.53
CA VAL A 52 -3.09 13.49 2.39
C VAL A 52 -2.75 12.10 1.86
N ARG A 53 -3.75 11.35 1.40
CA ARG A 53 -3.54 10.04 0.78
C ARG A 53 -2.67 10.16 -0.47
N HIS A 54 -2.94 11.13 -1.34
CA HIS A 54 -2.15 11.37 -2.54
C HIS A 54 -0.69 11.71 -2.20
N LYS A 55 -0.46 12.64 -1.28
CA LYS A 55 0.90 13.00 -0.83
C LYS A 55 1.66 11.84 -0.19
N LEU A 56 0.96 10.97 0.55
CA LEU A 56 1.57 9.76 1.12
C LEU A 56 1.97 8.77 0.03
N THR A 57 1.12 8.55 -0.97
CA THR A 57 1.46 7.70 -2.12
C THR A 57 2.65 8.26 -2.88
N GLU A 58 2.66 9.56 -3.22
CA GLU A 58 3.79 10.19 -3.91
C GLU A 58 5.08 10.10 -3.10
N LEU A 59 5.01 10.30 -1.78
CA LEU A 59 6.16 10.13 -0.91
C LEU A 59 6.66 8.69 -0.95
N ILE A 60 5.78 7.70 -0.83
CA ILE A 60 6.16 6.29 -0.85
C ILE A 60 6.87 5.95 -2.16
N ASP A 61 6.31 6.33 -3.30
CA ASP A 61 6.91 6.09 -4.61
C ASP A 61 8.32 6.70 -4.69
N GLN A 62 8.48 7.96 -4.26
CA GLN A 62 9.79 8.63 -4.21
C GLN A 62 10.79 7.92 -3.29
N ARG A 63 10.32 7.39 -2.16
CA ARG A 63 11.18 6.67 -1.20
C ARG A 63 11.57 5.30 -1.75
N GLU A 64 10.69 4.60 -2.44
CA GLU A 64 11.03 3.31 -3.05
C GLU A 64 12.01 3.47 -4.20
N ASP A 65 11.80 4.47 -5.07
CA ASP A 65 12.75 4.82 -6.13
C ASP A 65 14.13 5.17 -5.56
N ALA A 66 14.18 5.99 -4.51
CA ALA A 66 15.42 6.37 -3.84
C ALA A 66 16.11 5.20 -3.12
N ALA A 67 15.36 4.15 -2.76
CA ALA A 67 15.91 2.98 -2.10
C ALA A 67 16.58 2.00 -3.08
N LEU A 68 16.33 2.11 -4.40
CA LEU A 68 16.81 1.14 -5.40
C LEU A 68 18.34 0.97 -5.35
N GLU A 69 19.09 2.06 -5.37
CA GLU A 69 20.55 2.01 -5.33
C GLU A 69 21.06 1.38 -4.01
N LEU A 70 20.44 1.75 -2.89
CA LEU A 70 20.77 1.19 -1.59
C LEU A 70 20.49 -0.32 -1.55
N ALA A 71 19.31 -0.74 -1.99
CA ALA A 71 18.91 -2.14 -2.06
C ALA A 71 19.87 -2.97 -2.92
N LEU A 72 20.28 -2.45 -4.08
CA LEU A 72 21.27 -3.09 -4.95
C LEU A 72 22.64 -3.21 -4.27
N SER A 73 23.07 -2.20 -3.52
CA SER A 73 24.37 -2.19 -2.83
C SER A 73 24.47 -3.20 -1.68
N ILE A 74 23.33 -3.61 -1.10
CA ILE A 74 23.27 -4.49 0.07
C ILE A 74 22.70 -5.88 -0.24
N LYS A 75 22.32 -6.16 -1.49
CA LYS A 75 21.59 -7.39 -1.89
C LYS A 75 22.28 -8.70 -1.45
N ASP A 76 23.62 -8.70 -1.44
CA ASP A 76 24.44 -9.87 -1.14
C ASP A 76 24.75 -10.02 0.37
N LEU A 77 24.36 -9.04 1.20
CA LEU A 77 24.51 -9.12 2.64
C LEU A 77 23.50 -10.09 3.27
N PRO A 78 23.82 -10.73 4.41
CA PRO A 78 22.82 -11.48 5.19
C PRO A 78 21.63 -10.61 5.60
N GLU A 79 20.45 -11.21 5.73
CA GLU A 79 19.20 -10.48 6.06
C GLU A 79 19.31 -9.56 7.29
N PRO A 80 19.91 -9.99 8.43
CA PRO A 80 20.06 -9.10 9.58
C PRO A 80 20.91 -7.86 9.28
N GLU A 81 21.96 -8.01 8.46
CA GLU A 81 22.82 -6.90 8.06
C GLU A 81 22.11 -5.96 7.07
N ARG A 82 21.34 -6.51 6.12
CA ARG A 82 20.49 -5.70 5.23
C ARG A 82 19.52 -4.84 6.03
N GLN A 83 18.83 -5.43 7.00
CA GLN A 83 17.88 -4.71 7.85
C GLN A 83 18.54 -3.58 8.65
N GLN A 84 19.75 -3.81 9.16
CA GLN A 84 20.52 -2.77 9.84
C GLN A 84 20.94 -1.63 8.90
N ARG A 85 21.33 -1.94 7.66
CA ARG A 85 21.69 -0.94 6.65
C ARG A 85 20.49 -0.14 6.14
N LEU A 86 19.32 -0.78 6.05
CA LEU A 86 18.07 -0.13 5.64
C LEU A 86 17.43 0.70 6.76
N ALA A 87 17.72 0.41 8.03
CA ALA A 87 17.04 1.06 9.16
C ALA A 87 17.09 2.59 9.11
N PRO A 88 18.24 3.27 8.89
CA PRO A 88 18.25 4.73 8.82
C PRO A 88 17.41 5.28 7.67
N PHE A 89 17.39 4.58 6.53
CA PHE A 89 16.57 4.98 5.37
C PHE A 89 15.09 4.87 5.69
N ARG A 90 14.68 3.73 6.28
CA ARG A 90 13.31 3.47 6.69
C ARG A 90 12.83 4.47 7.74
N ASP A 91 13.64 4.72 8.76
CA ASP A 91 13.28 5.64 9.86
C ASP A 91 13.05 7.07 9.32
N GLU A 92 13.87 7.51 8.36
CA GLU A 92 13.65 8.81 7.70
C GLU A 92 12.40 8.81 6.81
N SER A 93 12.15 7.74 6.05
CA SER A 93 10.91 7.59 5.29
C SER A 93 9.68 7.71 6.19
N GLU A 94 9.67 6.96 7.30
CA GLU A 94 8.59 7.01 8.30
C GLU A 94 8.42 8.41 8.88
N ARG A 95 9.52 9.07 9.25
CA ARG A 95 9.48 10.43 9.80
C ARG A 95 8.82 11.42 8.83
N LEU A 96 9.17 11.35 7.55
CA LEU A 96 8.61 12.21 6.50
C LEU A 96 7.11 11.96 6.31
N GLY A 97 6.68 10.69 6.26
CA GLY A 97 5.26 10.37 6.06
C GLY A 97 4.41 10.66 7.29
N LEU A 98 4.92 10.40 8.51
CA LEU A 98 4.21 10.73 9.75
C LEU A 98 4.00 12.24 9.90
N ALA A 99 4.89 13.07 9.37
CA ALA A 99 4.73 14.52 9.37
C ALA A 99 3.53 15.02 8.53
N LEU A 100 3.01 14.19 7.62
CA LEU A 100 1.78 14.47 6.86
C LEU A 100 0.50 14.15 7.65
N LEU A 101 0.63 13.46 8.77
CA LEU A 101 -0.47 12.99 9.60
C LEU A 101 -0.62 13.85 10.86
N THR A 102 -1.86 14.01 11.31
CA THR A 102 -2.14 14.57 12.63
C THR A 102 -1.66 13.62 13.74
N THR A 103 -1.43 14.15 14.95
CA THR A 103 -1.04 13.34 16.12
C THR A 103 -2.03 12.19 16.38
N GLN A 104 -3.33 12.42 16.21
CA GLN A 104 -4.36 11.40 16.39
C GLN A 104 -4.24 10.28 15.34
N GLN A 105 -4.01 10.64 14.07
CA GLN A 105 -3.79 9.67 12.99
C GLN A 105 -2.51 8.86 13.20
N GLN A 106 -1.43 9.50 13.64
CA GLN A 106 -0.18 8.80 13.97
C GLN A 106 -0.39 7.78 15.11
N GLN A 107 -1.12 8.16 16.16
CA GLN A 107 -1.44 7.25 17.28
C GLN A 107 -2.31 6.08 16.81
N LYS A 108 -3.34 6.34 16.00
CA LYS A 108 -4.22 5.30 15.46
C LYS A 108 -3.45 4.33 14.57
N LEU A 109 -2.58 4.84 13.70
CA LEU A 109 -1.72 4.02 12.84
C LEU A 109 -0.80 3.10 13.66
N LYS A 110 -0.20 3.62 14.75
CA LYS A 110 0.61 2.79 15.67
C LYS A 110 -0.20 1.70 16.35
N GLN A 111 -1.43 2.00 16.79
CA GLN A 111 -2.33 0.99 17.37
C GLN A 111 -2.70 -0.08 16.34
N THR A 112 -3.00 0.32 15.10
CA THR A 112 -3.26 -0.61 13.99
C THR A 112 -2.06 -1.53 13.73
N GLN A 113 -0.84 -1.00 13.77
CA GLN A 113 0.38 -1.80 13.62
C GLN A 113 0.53 -2.84 14.73
N ILE A 114 0.30 -2.46 15.99
CA ILE A 114 0.36 -3.38 17.14
C ILE A 114 -0.70 -4.48 16.98
N ALA A 115 -1.93 -4.11 16.63
CA ALA A 115 -3.01 -5.07 16.42
C ALA A 115 -2.69 -6.07 15.31
N ARG A 116 -2.19 -5.60 14.15
CA ARG A 116 -1.82 -6.47 13.02
C ARG A 116 -0.64 -7.40 13.34
N ARG A 117 0.37 -6.93 14.08
CA ARG A 117 1.47 -7.80 14.56
C ARG A 117 0.99 -8.84 15.56
N GLY A 118 0.07 -8.48 16.45
CA GLY A 118 -0.50 -9.42 17.44
C GLY A 118 -1.37 -10.52 16.83
N MET A 119 -1.92 -10.34 15.63
CA MET A 119 -2.69 -11.37 14.91
C MET A 119 -1.81 -12.30 14.06
N ALA A 120 -0.53 -11.97 13.84
CA ALA A 120 0.38 -12.72 12.99
C ALA A 120 1.27 -13.73 13.75
N GLY A 121 1.16 -13.78 15.09
CA GLY A 121 1.86 -14.73 15.96
C GLY A 121 0.92 -15.76 16.56
#